data_AF-A0A934ZV89-F1
#
_entry.id   AF-A0A934ZV89-F1
#
_cell.length_a   1.000
_cell.length_b   1.000
_cell.length_c   1.000
_cell.angle_alpha   90.00
_cell.angle_beta   90.00
_cell.angle_gamma   90.00
#
_symmetry.space_group_name_H-M   'P 1'
#
loop_
_entity.id
_entity.type
_entity.pdbx_description
1 polymer ?
#
loop_
_entity_poly.entity_id
_entity_poly.type
_entity_poly.pdbx_seq_one_letter_code
_entity_poly.pdbx_strand_id
1 'polypeptide(L)'
;MRFVRAVTASAVLATSLVSALAAADEPQVWLNRMNEALTTRNYDGVFFHVHGGRMETLRVIHRVDGRSVTERVVSLDGSGREFIRRDNELTCFLPDKRTVLVEKRNNEGPLLGALPKLDQATAAMYEITGGAQRSRLMGRDARLVLVNPRDGYRYGYRLWIDEATAMPLKTQLCDERGDVIEQIVFSNLSMPASIPDSAFEPEVDTRGFRWLRNDQTRVASTSPVLWDALRLPPGFQLTTRGQQAMPGSKHAVSHLVFSDGIASVSVFVESREGSEPSMAGTTQLGSSSAYSTIVDGHQVTAVGEVPATTVRFIATQVRATSGNVVQAKPRTRLTEQPVAAPPGAPRAGLAPAPSP
;
A
#
# COMPACT_ATOMS: atom_id res chain seq x y z
N MET A 1 -34.37 10.55 63.94
CA MET A 1 -34.79 10.45 62.53
C MET A 1 -33.77 11.24 61.69
N ARG A 2 -32.62 10.68 61.28
CA ARG A 2 -32.31 10.05 59.98
C ARG A 2 -33.08 10.65 58.78
N PHE A 3 -32.44 11.49 57.96
CA PHE A 3 -32.54 11.58 56.49
C PHE A 3 -31.59 12.66 55.94
N VAL A 4 -30.30 12.35 55.78
CA VAL A 4 -29.40 13.08 54.87
C VAL A 4 -28.46 12.06 54.25
N ARG A 5 -28.72 11.67 53.00
CA ARG A 5 -27.78 11.03 52.04
C ARG A 5 -28.56 10.56 50.81
N ALA A 6 -28.73 11.43 49.82
CA ALA A 6 -29.05 11.05 48.42
C ALA A 6 -29.01 12.26 47.47
N VAL A 7 -27.89 12.99 47.35
CA VAL A 7 -27.75 14.02 46.27
C VAL A 7 -26.37 14.00 45.59
N THR A 8 -25.38 13.25 46.07
CA THR A 8 -24.02 13.28 45.49
C THR A 8 -23.77 12.28 44.34
N ALA A 9 -24.74 11.44 43.96
CA ALA A 9 -24.56 10.46 42.90
C ALA A 9 -24.86 10.98 41.48
N SER A 10 -25.67 12.04 41.31
CA SER A 10 -26.07 12.53 39.97
C SER A 10 -25.03 13.43 39.29
N ALA A 11 -24.18 14.14 40.04
CA ALA A 11 -23.19 15.05 39.45
C ALA A 11 -22.00 14.31 38.81
N VAL A 12 -21.64 13.13 39.33
CA VAL A 12 -20.57 12.28 38.78
C VAL A 12 -21.05 11.54 37.52
N LEU A 13 -22.34 11.21 37.44
CA LEU A 13 -22.93 10.55 36.26
C LEU A 13 -23.12 11.53 35.08
N ALA A 14 -23.38 12.80 35.36
CA ALA A 14 -23.52 13.82 34.31
C ALA A 14 -22.17 14.25 33.71
N THR A 15 -21.09 14.28 34.51
CA THR A 15 -19.75 14.61 34.02
C THR A 15 -19.13 13.47 33.19
N SER A 16 -19.39 12.21 33.53
CA SER A 16 -18.92 11.07 32.73
C SER A 16 -19.63 10.96 31.36
N LEU A 17 -20.92 11.30 31.28
CA LEU A 17 -21.65 11.32 30.00
C LEU A 17 -21.13 12.41 29.05
N VAL A 18 -20.85 13.61 29.56
CA VAL A 18 -20.36 14.72 28.71
C VAL A 18 -18.97 14.39 28.13
N SER A 19 -18.07 13.81 28.92
CA SER A 19 -16.76 13.37 28.44
C SER A 19 -16.85 12.24 27.41
N ALA A 20 -17.80 11.30 27.59
CA ALA A 20 -18.00 10.21 26.64
C ALA A 20 -18.57 10.70 25.28
N LEU A 21 -19.47 11.69 25.30
CA LEU A 21 -19.96 12.31 24.06
C LEU A 21 -18.87 13.14 23.37
N ALA A 22 -18.04 13.87 24.12
CA ALA A 22 -16.92 14.63 23.55
C ALA A 22 -15.87 13.71 22.91
N ALA A 23 -15.56 12.58 23.53
CA ALA A 23 -14.66 11.57 22.97
C ALA A 23 -15.20 10.93 21.67
N ALA A 24 -16.53 10.82 21.53
CA ALA A 24 -17.16 10.25 20.33
C ALA A 24 -17.05 11.16 19.09
N ASP A 25 -16.85 12.46 19.29
CA ASP A 25 -16.67 13.44 18.22
C ASP A 25 -15.19 13.70 17.89
N GLU A 26 -14.24 13.01 18.56
CA GLU A 26 -12.81 13.14 18.27
C GLU A 26 -12.50 12.70 16.83
N PRO A 27 -11.72 13.49 16.06
CA PRO A 27 -11.47 13.20 14.66
C PRO A 27 -10.66 11.90 14.46
N GLN A 28 -9.81 11.53 15.41
CA GLN A 28 -9.07 10.25 15.40
C GLN A 28 -10.02 9.04 15.49
N VAL A 29 -11.10 9.14 16.27
CA VAL A 29 -12.11 8.09 16.38
C VAL A 29 -12.80 7.89 15.03
N TRP A 30 -13.14 8.97 14.33
CA TRP A 30 -13.73 8.90 12.99
C TRP A 30 -12.78 8.30 11.95
N LEU A 31 -11.49 8.67 11.97
CA LEU A 31 -10.48 8.05 11.09
C LEU A 31 -10.34 6.54 11.34
N ASN A 32 -10.32 6.12 12.61
CA ASN A 32 -10.23 4.71 12.96
C ASN A 32 -11.47 3.94 12.49
N ARG A 33 -12.68 4.48 12.73
CA ARG A 33 -13.94 3.89 12.25
C ARG A 33 -13.97 3.79 10.73
N MET A 34 -13.46 4.79 10.02
CA MET A 34 -13.36 4.78 8.56
C MET A 34 -12.42 3.69 8.07
N ASN A 35 -11.23 3.58 8.65
CA ASN A 35 -10.26 2.54 8.31
C ASN A 35 -10.81 1.12 8.58
N GLU A 36 -11.54 0.94 9.68
CA GLU A 36 -12.24 -0.31 9.98
C GLU A 36 -13.32 -0.60 8.92
N ALA A 37 -14.17 0.39 8.58
CA ALA A 37 -15.23 0.22 7.60
C ALA A 37 -14.69 -0.22 6.22
N LEU A 38 -13.63 0.44 5.76
CA LEU A 38 -12.99 0.16 4.46
C LEU A 38 -12.36 -1.23 4.37
N THR A 39 -12.01 -1.85 5.49
CA THR A 39 -11.28 -3.13 5.54
C THR A 39 -12.12 -4.31 5.99
N THR A 40 -13.25 -4.07 6.68
CA THR A 40 -14.06 -5.13 7.29
C THR A 40 -15.46 -5.26 6.70
N ARG A 41 -15.93 -4.28 5.92
CA ARG A 41 -17.31 -4.26 5.41
C ARG A 41 -17.39 -4.62 3.94
N ASN A 42 -18.54 -5.17 3.55
CA ASN A 42 -18.93 -5.33 2.16
C ASN A 42 -19.47 -4.00 1.64
N TYR A 43 -18.99 -3.54 0.48
CA TYR A 43 -19.49 -2.34 -0.16
C TYR A 43 -19.43 -2.41 -1.69
N ASP A 44 -20.39 -1.75 -2.33
CA ASP A 44 -20.47 -1.57 -3.78
C ASP A 44 -20.89 -0.13 -4.05
N GLY A 45 -20.04 0.60 -4.77
CA GLY A 45 -20.24 2.03 -5.00
C GLY A 45 -19.61 2.52 -6.29
N VAL A 46 -20.20 3.59 -6.83
CA VAL A 46 -19.71 4.32 -8.00
C VAL A 46 -19.18 5.66 -7.54
N PHE A 47 -17.98 6.02 -7.94
CA PHE A 47 -17.33 7.27 -7.56
C PHE A 47 -16.68 7.96 -8.75
N PHE A 48 -16.53 9.27 -8.61
CA PHE A 48 -15.73 10.09 -9.50
C PHE A 48 -14.34 10.27 -8.91
N HIS A 49 -13.32 10.00 -9.70
CA HIS A 49 -11.92 10.29 -9.38
C HIS A 49 -11.45 11.46 -10.24
N VAL A 50 -11.13 12.57 -9.59
CA VAL A 50 -10.69 13.82 -10.24
C VAL A 50 -9.23 14.04 -9.91
N HIS A 51 -8.38 14.11 -10.93
CA HIS A 51 -6.95 14.37 -10.77
C HIS A 51 -6.41 15.09 -12.02
N GLY A 52 -5.51 16.07 -11.83
CA GLY A 52 -4.87 16.77 -12.96
C GLY A 52 -5.84 17.35 -14.00
N GLY A 53 -7.01 17.82 -13.56
CA GLY A 53 -8.07 18.37 -14.43
C GLY A 53 -8.87 17.32 -15.23
N ARG A 54 -8.60 16.03 -15.04
CA ARG A 54 -9.35 14.92 -15.62
C ARG A 54 -10.30 14.34 -14.58
N MET A 55 -11.43 13.82 -15.03
CA MET A 55 -12.41 13.10 -14.22
C MET A 55 -12.61 11.73 -14.84
N GLU A 56 -12.61 10.70 -14.00
CA GLU A 56 -12.94 9.32 -14.37
C GLU A 56 -14.02 8.77 -13.45
N THR A 57 -14.94 8.00 -14.03
CA THR A 57 -16.00 7.30 -13.33
C THR A 57 -15.57 5.86 -13.09
N LEU A 58 -15.57 5.45 -11.83
CA LEU A 58 -15.11 4.13 -11.39
C LEU A 58 -16.18 3.49 -10.52
N ARG A 59 -16.28 2.16 -10.59
CA ARG A 59 -17.06 1.35 -9.64
C ARG A 59 -16.11 0.50 -8.83
N VAL A 60 -16.32 0.46 -7.52
CA VAL A 60 -15.62 -0.41 -6.58
C VAL A 60 -16.60 -1.41 -5.98
N ILE A 61 -16.17 -2.65 -5.88
CA ILE A 61 -16.84 -3.74 -5.17
C ILE A 61 -15.82 -4.34 -4.22
N HIS A 62 -16.14 -4.39 -2.93
CA HIS A 62 -15.28 -4.95 -1.90
C HIS A 62 -16.08 -5.96 -1.09
N ARG A 63 -15.55 -7.17 -0.95
CA ARG A 63 -16.11 -8.24 -0.13
C ARG A 63 -15.09 -8.76 0.86
N VAL A 64 -15.54 -8.91 2.09
CA VAL A 64 -14.85 -9.64 3.16
C VAL A 64 -15.61 -10.93 3.43
N ASP A 65 -14.92 -12.06 3.31
CA ASP A 65 -15.44 -13.38 3.67
C ASP A 65 -14.44 -14.10 4.59
N GLY A 66 -14.75 -14.13 5.89
CA GLY A 66 -13.83 -14.58 6.92
C GLY A 66 -12.55 -13.76 6.95
N ARG A 67 -11.45 -14.35 6.46
CA ARG A 67 -10.14 -13.68 6.33
C ARG A 67 -9.80 -13.30 4.89
N SER A 68 -10.59 -13.75 3.92
CA SER A 68 -10.35 -13.45 2.52
C SER A 68 -10.96 -12.11 2.16
N VAL A 69 -10.19 -11.33 1.38
CA VAL A 69 -10.66 -10.05 0.84
C VAL A 69 -10.61 -10.13 -0.67
N THR A 70 -11.75 -9.85 -1.29
CA THR A 70 -11.86 -9.70 -2.74
C THR A 70 -12.28 -8.28 -3.07
N GLU A 71 -11.55 -7.63 -3.97
CA GLU A 71 -11.88 -6.32 -4.51
C GLU A 71 -11.96 -6.35 -6.03
N ARG A 72 -12.83 -5.53 -6.58
CA ARG A 72 -12.90 -5.22 -8.00
C ARG A 72 -13.07 -3.73 -8.18
N VAL A 73 -12.21 -3.13 -8.99
CA VAL A 73 -12.34 -1.74 -9.44
C VAL A 73 -12.39 -1.73 -10.94
N VAL A 74 -13.46 -1.17 -11.51
CA VAL A 74 -13.67 -1.09 -12.96
C VAL A 74 -13.89 0.35 -13.38
N SER A 75 -13.24 0.75 -14.47
CA SER A 75 -13.51 2.02 -15.13
C SER A 75 -14.79 1.90 -15.94
N LEU A 76 -15.76 2.78 -15.66
CA LEU A 76 -17.01 2.87 -16.40
C LEU A 76 -16.88 3.73 -17.66
N ASP A 77 -15.70 4.36 -17.84
CA ASP A 77 -15.36 5.19 -18.98
C ASP A 77 -14.29 4.51 -19.87
N GLY A 78 -14.18 4.98 -21.11
CA GLY A 78 -13.07 4.62 -21.99
C GLY A 78 -12.99 3.13 -22.30
N SER A 79 -11.81 2.54 -22.12
CA SER A 79 -11.52 1.14 -22.48
C SER A 79 -12.09 0.10 -21.53
N GLY A 80 -12.70 0.50 -20.41
CA GLY A 80 -13.23 -0.45 -19.43
C GLY A 80 -12.13 -1.23 -18.68
N ARG A 81 -11.01 -0.58 -18.37
CA ARG A 81 -9.93 -1.21 -17.60
C ARG A 81 -10.43 -1.67 -16.24
N GLU A 82 -9.95 -2.82 -15.81
CA GLU A 82 -10.47 -3.49 -14.62
C GLU A 82 -9.34 -4.08 -13.78
N PHE A 83 -9.49 -3.97 -12.46
CA PHE A 83 -8.56 -4.47 -11.47
C PHE A 83 -9.32 -5.40 -10.52
N ILE A 84 -8.96 -6.69 -10.50
CA ILE A 84 -9.53 -7.67 -9.58
C ILE A 84 -8.44 -8.13 -8.64
N ARG A 85 -8.63 -7.89 -7.34
CA ARG A 85 -7.74 -8.39 -6.29
C ARG A 85 -8.42 -9.54 -5.56
N ARG A 86 -7.71 -10.67 -5.45
CA ARG A 86 -8.07 -11.81 -4.60
C ARG A 86 -6.92 -12.03 -3.63
N ASP A 87 -7.14 -11.65 -2.38
CA ASP A 87 -6.12 -11.65 -1.34
C ASP A 87 -4.85 -10.91 -1.79
N ASN A 88 -3.77 -11.64 -2.09
CA ASN A 88 -2.46 -11.08 -2.45
C ASN A 88 -2.18 -11.13 -3.96
N GLU A 89 -3.15 -11.51 -4.79
CA GLU A 89 -3.01 -11.52 -6.25
C GLU A 89 -3.89 -10.43 -6.86
N LEU A 90 -3.28 -9.56 -7.67
CA LEU A 90 -3.95 -8.52 -8.43
C LEU A 90 -3.91 -8.88 -9.91
N THR A 91 -5.07 -8.95 -10.55
CA THR A 91 -5.21 -9.11 -11.99
C THR A 91 -5.71 -7.81 -12.61
N CYS A 92 -4.90 -7.22 -13.48
CA CYS A 92 -5.19 -5.99 -14.22
C CYS A 92 -5.56 -6.34 -15.66
N PHE A 93 -6.81 -6.08 -16.04
CA PHE A 93 -7.30 -6.23 -17.41
C PHE A 93 -7.17 -4.88 -18.13
N LEU A 94 -6.39 -4.85 -19.21
CA LEU A 94 -6.09 -3.65 -20.00
C LEU A 94 -6.57 -3.87 -21.45
N PRO A 95 -7.85 -3.58 -21.76
CA PRO A 95 -8.45 -3.93 -23.06
C PRO A 95 -7.83 -3.19 -24.25
N ASP A 96 -7.49 -1.91 -24.04
CA ASP A 96 -6.78 -1.05 -24.99
C ASP A 96 -5.41 -1.62 -25.40
N LYS A 97 -4.75 -2.33 -24.49
CA LYS A 97 -3.44 -2.97 -24.71
C LYS A 97 -3.54 -4.46 -25.03
N ARG A 98 -4.76 -5.03 -25.07
CA ARG A 98 -5.02 -6.48 -25.20
C ARG A 98 -4.11 -7.30 -24.29
N THR A 99 -3.94 -6.86 -23.05
CA THR A 99 -2.99 -7.45 -22.09
C THR A 99 -3.70 -7.68 -20.76
N VAL A 100 -3.43 -8.82 -20.13
CA VAL A 100 -3.76 -9.12 -18.74
C VAL A 100 -2.45 -9.20 -17.96
N LEU A 101 -2.34 -8.41 -16.90
CA LEU A 101 -1.18 -8.41 -16.02
C LEU A 101 -1.57 -9.00 -14.67
N VAL A 102 -0.85 -10.02 -14.21
CA VAL A 102 -1.05 -10.66 -12.91
C VAL A 102 0.15 -10.34 -12.03
N GLU A 103 -0.09 -9.72 -10.88
CA GLU A 103 0.93 -9.28 -9.95
C GLU A 103 0.65 -9.83 -8.54
N LYS A 104 1.72 -10.19 -7.82
CA LYS A 104 1.62 -10.41 -6.38
C LYS A 104 1.73 -9.08 -5.67
N ARG A 105 0.73 -8.75 -4.86
CA ARG A 105 0.69 -7.56 -4.03
C ARG A 105 0.85 -7.97 -2.56
N ASN A 106 1.78 -7.34 -1.84
CA ASN A 106 1.76 -7.41 -0.39
C ASN A 106 0.49 -6.70 0.09
N ASN A 107 -0.25 -7.28 1.02
CA ASN A 107 -1.58 -6.83 1.43
C ASN A 107 -1.52 -5.45 2.14
N GLU A 108 -1.39 -4.37 1.36
CA GLU A 108 -1.09 -3.01 1.86
C GLU A 108 -2.33 -2.10 1.97
N GLY A 109 -3.52 -2.61 1.65
CA GLY A 109 -4.79 -1.89 1.82
C GLY A 109 -5.74 -1.99 0.64
N PRO A 110 -6.87 -1.26 0.69
CA PRO A 110 -7.87 -1.23 -0.38
C PRO A 110 -7.33 -0.72 -1.72
N LEU A 111 -8.01 -1.06 -2.82
CA LEU A 111 -7.68 -0.54 -4.16
C LEU A 111 -8.02 0.95 -4.35
N LEU A 112 -8.86 1.53 -3.50
CA LEU A 112 -9.30 2.95 -3.54
C LEU A 112 -8.22 3.98 -3.16
N GLY A 113 -6.95 3.57 -3.07
CA GLY A 113 -5.84 4.40 -2.59
C GLY A 113 -5.60 4.24 -1.09
N ALA A 114 -4.38 4.55 -0.67
CA ALA A 114 -3.99 4.52 0.74
C ALA A 114 -4.57 5.74 1.47
N LEU A 115 -5.72 5.57 2.11
CA LEU A 115 -6.22 6.58 3.06
C LEU A 115 -5.41 6.53 4.35
N PRO A 116 -5.31 7.66 5.08
CA PRO A 116 -4.42 7.76 6.22
C PRO A 116 -4.79 6.77 7.33
N LYS A 117 -3.88 5.83 7.59
CA LYS A 117 -3.89 4.97 8.78
C LYS A 117 -2.87 5.53 9.75
N LEU A 118 -3.34 5.99 10.90
CA LEU A 118 -2.48 6.62 11.88
C LEU A 118 -2.09 5.61 12.94
N ASP A 119 -0.81 5.29 13.00
CA ASP A 119 -0.20 4.79 14.23
C ASP A 119 0.34 5.96 15.07
N GLN A 120 0.83 5.64 16.27
CA GLN A 120 1.31 6.65 17.21
C GLN A 120 2.50 7.47 16.66
N ALA A 121 3.37 6.86 15.85
CA ALA A 121 4.52 7.53 15.25
C ALA A 121 4.10 8.49 14.13
N THR A 122 3.16 8.03 13.29
CA THR A 122 2.59 8.81 12.19
C THR A 122 1.81 10.02 12.71
N ALA A 123 1.03 9.84 13.79
CA ALA A 123 0.23 10.90 14.40
C ALA A 123 1.07 12.10 14.88
N ALA A 124 2.34 11.90 15.25
CA ALA A 124 3.23 12.99 15.64
C ALA A 124 3.53 13.96 14.48
N MET A 125 3.41 13.49 13.25
CA MET A 125 3.77 14.24 12.05
C MET A 125 2.59 14.94 11.37
N TYR A 126 1.37 14.69 11.85
CA TYR A 126 0.15 15.31 11.35
C TYR A 126 -0.58 16.05 12.49
N GLU A 127 -1.31 17.08 12.12
CA GLU A 127 -2.32 17.70 12.96
C GLU A 127 -3.70 17.24 12.46
N ILE A 128 -4.45 16.60 13.34
CA ILE A 128 -5.75 16.01 13.01
C ILE A 128 -6.82 16.84 13.72
N THR A 129 -7.71 17.45 12.95
CA THR A 129 -8.76 18.33 13.46
C THR A 129 -10.12 17.99 12.82
N GLY A 130 -11.19 18.59 13.32
CA GLY A 130 -12.55 18.33 12.87
C GLY A 130 -13.27 17.30 13.72
N GLY A 131 -14.01 16.38 13.09
CA GLY A 131 -14.80 15.34 13.75
C GLY A 131 -16.16 15.84 14.28
N ALA A 132 -16.17 16.96 14.99
CA ALA A 132 -17.41 17.60 15.44
C ALA A 132 -18.17 18.32 14.31
N GLN A 133 -17.45 18.80 13.29
CA GLN A 133 -18.05 19.52 12.17
C GLN A 133 -18.89 18.58 11.31
N ARG A 134 -20.21 18.83 11.29
CA ARG A 134 -21.17 18.12 10.46
C ARG A 134 -21.35 18.80 9.10
N SER A 135 -21.61 17.99 8.11
CA SER A 135 -21.89 18.41 6.74
C SER A 135 -22.88 17.44 6.11
N ARG A 136 -23.58 17.88 5.07
CA ARG A 136 -24.52 17.02 4.34
C ARG A 136 -24.04 16.82 2.92
N LEU A 137 -23.76 15.57 2.54
CA LEU A 137 -23.29 15.19 1.20
C LEU A 137 -24.26 14.18 0.60
N MET A 138 -24.81 14.51 -0.57
CA MET A 138 -25.74 13.63 -1.31
C MET A 138 -26.87 13.07 -0.45
N GLY A 139 -27.43 13.90 0.43
CA GLY A 139 -28.52 13.54 1.33
C GLY A 139 -28.09 12.84 2.63
N ARG A 140 -26.81 12.51 2.79
CA ARG A 140 -26.24 11.80 3.95
C ARG A 140 -25.51 12.77 4.89
N ASP A 141 -25.61 12.51 6.20
CA ASP A 141 -24.85 13.25 7.20
C ASP A 141 -23.42 12.72 7.29
N ALA A 142 -22.45 13.63 7.26
CA ALA A 142 -21.04 13.30 7.26
C ALA A 142 -20.24 14.21 8.20
N ARG A 143 -19.21 13.65 8.84
CA ARG A 143 -18.22 14.39 9.62
C ARG A 143 -17.04 14.77 8.75
N LEU A 144 -16.62 16.03 8.84
CA LEU A 144 -15.38 16.48 8.21
C LEU A 144 -14.20 16.22 9.15
N VAL A 145 -13.23 15.45 8.68
CA VAL A 145 -11.92 15.28 9.33
C VAL A 145 -10.83 15.85 8.44
N LEU A 146 -9.96 16.65 9.03
CA LEU A 146 -8.80 17.25 8.37
C LEU A 146 -7.52 16.59 8.91
N VAL A 147 -6.65 16.16 8.01
CA VAL A 147 -5.35 15.58 8.34
C VAL A 147 -4.29 16.47 7.68
N ASN A 148 -3.73 17.41 8.43
CA ASN A 148 -2.79 18.40 7.90
C ASN A 148 -1.35 17.99 8.27
N PRO A 149 -0.41 17.95 7.32
CA PRO A 149 0.99 17.67 7.64
C PRO A 149 1.58 18.83 8.45
N ARG A 150 2.52 18.52 9.35
CA ARG A 150 3.25 19.54 10.14
C ARG A 150 4.47 20.09 9.39
N ASP A 151 4.78 19.57 8.22
CA ASP A 151 5.89 19.96 7.36
C ASP A 151 5.49 19.92 5.87
N GLY A 152 6.41 20.34 4.99
CA GLY A 152 6.23 20.35 3.53
C GLY A 152 6.77 19.09 2.84
N TYR A 153 6.72 17.93 3.49
CA TYR A 153 7.18 16.68 2.87
C TYR A 153 6.05 15.74 2.47
N ARG A 154 4.80 16.08 2.79
CA ARG A 154 3.62 15.24 2.60
C ARG A 154 2.43 16.08 2.19
N TYR A 155 1.44 15.43 1.61
CA TYR A 155 0.14 16.02 1.33
C TYR A 155 -0.79 15.93 2.54
N GLY A 156 -1.78 16.82 2.58
CA GLY A 156 -2.87 16.78 3.56
C GLY A 156 -4.12 16.12 3.00
N TYR A 157 -5.03 15.72 3.89
CA TYR A 157 -6.32 15.14 3.52
C TYR A 157 -7.49 15.93 4.09
N ARG A 158 -8.57 16.02 3.32
CA ARG A 158 -9.91 16.38 3.82
C ARG A 158 -10.85 15.22 3.56
N LEU A 159 -11.50 14.73 4.60
CA LEU A 159 -12.28 13.49 4.58
C LEU A 159 -13.70 13.75 5.09
N TRP A 160 -14.69 13.45 4.26
CA TRP A 160 -16.10 13.51 4.63
C TRP A 160 -16.59 12.10 4.92
N ILE A 161 -16.69 11.76 6.20
CA ILE A 161 -16.96 10.40 6.68
C ILE A 161 -18.44 10.29 7.03
N ASP A 162 -19.15 9.37 6.39
CA ASP A 162 -20.58 9.11 6.61
C ASP A 162 -20.87 8.69 8.06
N GLU A 163 -21.84 9.34 8.71
CA GLU A 163 -22.12 9.05 10.12
C GLU A 163 -22.67 7.63 10.33
N ALA A 164 -23.48 7.14 9.39
CA ALA A 164 -24.18 5.86 9.49
C ALA A 164 -23.26 4.67 9.22
N THR A 165 -22.34 4.78 8.26
CA THR A 165 -21.52 3.65 7.78
C THR A 165 -20.02 3.81 8.08
N ALA A 166 -19.59 5.00 8.50
CA ALA A 166 -18.19 5.40 8.60
C ALA A 166 -17.42 5.36 7.26
N MET A 167 -18.09 5.18 6.12
CA MET A 167 -17.43 5.19 4.82
C MET A 167 -17.09 6.63 4.39
N PRO A 168 -15.94 6.87 3.74
CA PRO A 168 -15.62 8.17 3.18
C PRO A 168 -16.50 8.43 1.94
N LEU A 169 -17.41 9.40 2.02
CA LEU A 169 -18.24 9.82 0.89
C LEU A 169 -17.47 10.72 -0.07
N LYS A 170 -16.53 11.49 0.46
CA LYS A 170 -15.63 12.34 -0.30
C LYS A 170 -14.26 12.38 0.36
N THR A 171 -13.21 12.30 -0.44
CA THR A 171 -11.82 12.55 -0.01
C THR A 171 -11.20 13.59 -0.92
N GLN A 172 -10.36 14.45 -0.35
CA GLN A 172 -9.52 15.38 -1.10
C GLN A 172 -8.09 15.24 -0.60
N LEU A 173 -7.16 15.07 -1.52
CA LEU A 173 -5.74 15.22 -1.29
C LEU A 173 -5.38 16.68 -1.58
N CYS A 174 -4.69 17.31 -0.65
CA CYS A 174 -4.36 18.73 -0.69
C CYS A 174 -2.84 18.93 -0.64
N ASP A 175 -2.33 19.88 -1.42
CA ASP A 175 -0.95 20.30 -1.34
C ASP A 175 -0.68 21.20 -0.11
N GLU A 176 0.57 21.67 0.03
CA GLU A 176 1.00 22.54 1.13
C GLU A 176 0.28 23.89 1.18
N ARG A 177 -0.31 24.33 0.06
CA ARG A 177 -1.11 25.57 -0.03
C ARG A 177 -2.58 25.32 0.31
N GLY A 178 -2.97 24.06 0.46
CA GLY A 178 -4.36 23.63 0.66
C GLY A 178 -5.15 23.52 -0.64
N ASP A 179 -4.48 23.58 -1.79
CA ASP A 179 -5.08 23.38 -3.11
C ASP A 179 -5.36 21.88 -3.31
N VAL A 180 -6.52 21.56 -3.89
CA VAL A 180 -6.94 20.18 -4.11
C VAL A 180 -6.24 19.62 -5.35
N ILE A 181 -5.38 18.62 -5.16
CA ILE A 181 -4.64 17.96 -6.24
C ILE A 181 -5.34 16.69 -6.75
N GLU A 182 -6.11 16.05 -5.86
CA GLU A 182 -6.87 14.84 -6.16
C GLU A 182 -8.15 14.81 -5.33
N GLN A 183 -9.23 14.29 -5.90
CA GLN A 183 -10.51 14.16 -5.23
C GLN A 183 -11.22 12.87 -5.62
N ILE A 184 -11.77 12.17 -4.62
CA ILE A 184 -12.70 11.06 -4.81
C ILE A 184 -14.05 11.48 -4.25
N VAL A 185 -15.14 11.25 -4.99
CA VAL A 185 -16.51 11.50 -4.52
C VAL A 185 -17.40 10.32 -4.92
N PHE A 186 -17.99 9.64 -3.94
CA PHE A 186 -18.99 8.62 -4.21
C PHE A 186 -20.28 9.27 -4.70
N SER A 187 -20.75 8.86 -5.87
CA SER A 187 -22.06 9.20 -6.42
C SER A 187 -23.16 8.30 -5.86
N ASN A 188 -22.82 7.04 -5.57
CA ASN A 188 -23.67 6.05 -4.92
C ASN A 188 -22.77 5.10 -4.12
N LEU A 189 -23.27 4.67 -2.96
CA LEU A 189 -22.63 3.70 -2.09
C LEU A 189 -23.67 2.83 -1.41
N SER A 190 -23.52 1.52 -1.54
CA SER A 190 -24.34 0.51 -0.87
C SER A 190 -23.47 -0.39 0.01
N MET A 191 -24.05 -0.87 1.11
CA MET A 191 -23.39 -1.73 2.10
C MET A 191 -24.15 -3.06 2.21
N PRO A 192 -24.12 -3.92 1.17
CA PRO A 192 -24.88 -5.16 1.16
C PRO A 192 -24.36 -6.15 2.20
N ALA A 193 -25.24 -6.99 2.76
CA ALA A 193 -24.82 -8.01 3.72
C ALA A 193 -23.91 -9.09 3.08
N SER A 194 -24.13 -9.41 1.80
CA SER A 194 -23.33 -10.36 1.03
C SER A 194 -23.19 -9.90 -0.41
N ILE A 195 -22.11 -10.32 -1.08
CA ILE A 195 -21.83 -10.04 -2.49
C ILE A 195 -21.49 -11.38 -3.17
N PRO A 196 -22.19 -11.76 -4.26
CA PRO A 196 -21.98 -13.03 -4.94
C PRO A 196 -20.64 -13.06 -5.70
N ASP A 197 -20.12 -14.26 -5.99
CA ASP A 197 -18.87 -14.42 -6.73
C ASP A 197 -18.91 -13.81 -8.14
N SER A 198 -20.09 -13.83 -8.78
CA SER A 198 -20.31 -13.25 -10.10
C SER A 198 -20.04 -11.74 -10.14
N ALA A 199 -20.09 -11.03 -9.02
CA ALA A 199 -19.74 -9.61 -8.96
C ALA A 199 -18.24 -9.36 -9.22
N PHE A 200 -17.41 -10.40 -9.09
CA PHE A 200 -15.96 -10.36 -9.25
C PHE A 200 -15.48 -11.09 -10.52
N GLU A 201 -16.38 -11.34 -11.46
CA GLU A 201 -16.01 -11.81 -12.80
C GLU A 201 -15.60 -10.62 -13.68
N PRO A 202 -14.56 -10.78 -14.51
CA PRO A 202 -14.16 -9.72 -15.43
C PRO A 202 -15.24 -9.46 -16.47
N GLU A 203 -15.52 -8.20 -16.75
CA GLU A 203 -16.45 -7.80 -17.82
C GLU A 203 -15.82 -7.90 -19.21
N VAL A 204 -14.49 -8.00 -19.28
CA VAL A 204 -13.71 -7.99 -20.51
C VAL A 204 -13.52 -9.41 -21.05
N ASP A 205 -13.84 -9.61 -22.33
CA ASP A 205 -13.44 -10.81 -23.07
C ASP A 205 -11.92 -10.80 -23.35
N THR A 206 -11.21 -11.73 -22.72
CA THR A 206 -9.75 -11.83 -22.79
C THR A 206 -9.25 -12.73 -23.92
N ARG A 207 -10.12 -13.18 -24.84
CA ARG A 207 -9.69 -14.00 -25.99
C ARG A 207 -8.63 -13.29 -26.83
N GLY A 208 -7.47 -13.93 -26.96
CA GLY A 208 -6.33 -13.39 -27.69
C GLY A 208 -5.62 -12.24 -26.98
N PHE A 209 -5.80 -12.06 -25.67
CA PHE A 209 -4.99 -11.16 -24.86
C PHE A 209 -3.68 -11.84 -24.48
N ARG A 210 -2.62 -11.04 -24.35
CA ARG A 210 -1.35 -11.51 -23.79
C ARG A 210 -1.43 -11.51 -22.27
N TRP A 211 -1.13 -12.64 -21.65
CA TRP A 211 -1.02 -12.76 -20.20
C TRP A 211 0.43 -12.56 -19.77
N LEU A 212 0.66 -11.58 -18.90
CA LEU A 212 1.94 -11.31 -18.28
C LEU A 212 1.81 -11.59 -16.80
N ARG A 213 2.65 -12.46 -16.26
CA ARG A 213 2.72 -12.69 -14.81
C ARG A 213 4.01 -12.08 -14.30
N ASN A 214 3.87 -11.04 -13.49
CA ASN A 214 4.98 -10.48 -12.74
C ASN A 214 5.06 -11.23 -11.41
N ASP A 215 5.63 -12.43 -11.46
CA ASP A 215 6.19 -13.02 -10.25
C ASP A 215 7.36 -12.10 -9.89
N GLN A 216 7.18 -11.23 -8.89
CA GLN A 216 8.27 -10.46 -8.27
C GLN A 216 9.32 -11.46 -7.79
N THR A 217 10.16 -11.91 -8.70
CA THR A 217 11.18 -12.90 -8.43
C THR A 217 12.28 -12.05 -7.83
N ARG A 218 12.22 -11.86 -6.51
CA ARG A 218 13.33 -11.27 -5.77
C ARG A 218 14.56 -12.06 -6.16
N VAL A 219 15.40 -11.46 -6.99
CA VAL A 219 16.65 -12.09 -7.38
C VAL A 219 17.50 -12.07 -6.12
N ALA A 220 18.10 -13.22 -5.77
CA ALA A 220 19.07 -13.25 -4.69
C ALA A 220 20.12 -12.17 -4.96
N SER A 221 20.38 -11.30 -3.98
CA SER A 221 21.24 -10.13 -4.17
C SER A 221 22.62 -10.58 -4.63
N THR A 222 22.96 -10.34 -5.90
CA THR A 222 24.29 -10.66 -6.44
C THR A 222 25.24 -9.48 -6.34
N SER A 223 24.74 -8.28 -6.06
CA SER A 223 25.57 -7.09 -5.86
C SER A 223 26.04 -6.98 -4.40
N PRO A 224 27.34 -6.78 -4.14
CA PRO A 224 27.87 -6.51 -2.81
C PRO A 224 27.53 -5.11 -2.29
N VAL A 225 26.95 -4.24 -3.14
CA VAL A 225 26.60 -2.86 -2.80
C VAL A 225 25.20 -2.81 -2.21
N LEU A 226 25.10 -2.39 -0.95
CA LEU A 226 23.83 -2.10 -0.29
C LEU A 226 23.53 -0.61 -0.44
N TRP A 227 22.29 -0.26 -0.79
CA TRP A 227 21.86 1.13 -0.89
C TRP A 227 21.07 1.55 0.34
N ASP A 228 21.37 2.75 0.85
CA ASP A 228 20.64 3.37 1.96
C ASP A 228 20.53 4.88 1.79
N ALA A 229 19.65 5.52 2.56
CA ALA A 229 19.53 6.97 2.60
C ALA A 229 20.25 7.52 3.84
N LEU A 230 21.18 8.47 3.64
CA LEU A 230 21.92 9.11 4.74
C LEU A 230 21.00 9.89 5.68
N ARG A 231 19.97 10.52 5.12
CA ARG A 231 18.95 11.27 5.83
C ARG A 231 17.61 11.06 5.15
N LEU A 232 16.56 11.05 5.95
CA LEU A 232 15.18 10.99 5.49
C LEU A 232 14.41 12.20 6.03
N PRO A 233 13.34 12.63 5.34
CA PRO A 233 12.39 13.55 5.93
C PRO A 233 11.86 12.99 7.27
N PRO A 234 11.54 13.85 8.25
CA PRO A 234 11.04 13.38 9.54
C PRO A 234 9.84 12.42 9.39
N GLY A 235 9.84 11.33 10.15
CA GLY A 235 8.80 10.30 10.11
C GLY A 235 9.01 9.20 9.06
N PHE A 236 9.72 9.46 7.96
CA PHE A 236 10.00 8.43 6.94
C PHE A 236 11.03 7.41 7.44
N GLN A 237 10.77 6.14 7.15
CA GLN A 237 11.64 5.02 7.49
C GLN A 237 11.69 4.02 6.33
N LEU A 238 12.80 3.28 6.23
CA LEU A 238 12.94 2.21 5.24
C LEU A 238 12.04 1.02 5.63
N THR A 239 11.08 0.69 4.77
CA THR A 239 10.12 -0.42 4.99
C THR A 239 10.44 -1.64 4.13
N THR A 240 10.95 -1.42 2.91
CA THR A 240 11.35 -2.49 2.01
C THR A 240 12.71 -2.21 1.41
N ARG A 241 13.55 -3.24 1.36
CA ARG A 241 14.79 -3.27 0.58
C ARG A 241 14.83 -4.57 -0.19
N GLY A 242 15.14 -4.50 -1.48
CA GLY A 242 15.30 -5.67 -2.33
C GLY A 242 15.93 -5.34 -3.66
N GLN A 243 16.07 -6.37 -4.49
CA GLN A 243 16.42 -6.24 -5.89
C GLN A 243 15.34 -6.89 -6.74
N GLN A 244 15.02 -6.26 -7.86
CA GLN A 244 14.02 -6.76 -8.81
C GLN A 244 14.54 -6.67 -10.24
N ALA A 245 14.17 -7.64 -11.08
CA ALA A 245 14.35 -7.51 -12.52
C ALA A 245 13.29 -6.55 -13.05
N MET A 246 13.72 -5.46 -13.71
CA MET A 246 12.82 -4.48 -14.31
C MET A 246 12.76 -4.68 -15.82
N PRO A 247 11.57 -4.61 -16.45
CA PRO A 247 11.45 -4.62 -17.91
C PRO A 247 12.33 -3.53 -18.54
N GLY A 248 13.21 -3.92 -19.46
CA GLY A 248 14.14 -3.00 -20.11
C GLY A 248 15.49 -2.81 -19.40
N SER A 249 15.63 -3.24 -18.15
CA SER A 249 16.93 -3.29 -17.48
C SER A 249 17.63 -4.62 -17.74
N LYS A 250 18.92 -4.58 -18.07
CA LYS A 250 19.76 -5.79 -18.18
C LYS A 250 20.22 -6.32 -16.82
N HIS A 251 20.22 -5.47 -15.80
CA HIS A 251 20.71 -5.77 -14.46
C HIS A 251 19.58 -5.72 -13.44
N ALA A 252 19.76 -6.45 -12.34
CA ALA A 252 18.87 -6.32 -11.20
C ALA A 252 18.89 -4.88 -10.66
N VAL A 253 17.72 -4.29 -10.50
CA VAL A 253 17.52 -2.93 -10.02
C VAL A 253 17.32 -2.97 -8.51
N SER A 254 18.10 -2.17 -7.77
CA SER A 254 17.87 -2.06 -6.32
C SER A 254 16.61 -1.23 -6.07
N HIS A 255 15.72 -1.72 -5.23
CA HIS A 255 14.46 -1.07 -4.89
C HIS A 255 14.38 -0.88 -3.37
N LEU A 256 14.19 0.37 -2.96
CA LEU A 256 13.99 0.80 -1.59
C LEU A 256 12.61 1.44 -1.49
N VAL A 257 11.86 1.15 -0.42
CA VAL A 257 10.60 1.83 -0.13
C VAL A 257 10.75 2.54 1.20
N PHE A 258 10.58 3.86 1.19
CA PHE A 258 10.51 4.68 2.39
C PHE A 258 9.07 5.04 2.65
N SER A 259 8.59 4.87 3.87
CA SER A 259 7.23 5.23 4.25
C SER A 259 7.23 5.86 5.63
N ASP A 260 6.24 6.71 5.83
CA ASP A 260 6.02 7.45 7.06
C ASP A 260 4.73 7.02 7.79
N GLY A 261 4.12 5.93 7.31
CA GLY A 261 2.84 5.38 7.75
C GLY A 261 1.66 5.75 6.86
N ILE A 262 1.71 6.89 6.17
CA ILE A 262 0.67 7.37 5.23
C ILE A 262 1.24 7.51 3.82
N ALA A 263 2.28 8.34 3.64
CA ALA A 263 2.90 8.52 2.35
C ALA A 263 4.10 7.58 2.18
N SER A 264 4.37 7.21 0.93
CA SER A 264 5.50 6.35 0.58
C SER A 264 6.23 6.82 -0.67
N VAL A 265 7.53 6.54 -0.70
CA VAL A 265 8.43 6.84 -1.82
C VAL A 265 9.22 5.59 -2.16
N SER A 266 9.03 5.11 -3.39
CA SER A 266 9.86 4.07 -3.98
C SER A 266 11.10 4.69 -4.63
N VAL A 267 12.26 4.14 -4.35
CA VAL A 267 13.53 4.53 -4.96
C VAL A 267 14.11 3.35 -5.71
N PHE A 268 14.41 3.58 -6.97
CA PHE A 268 15.07 2.63 -7.87
C PHE A 268 16.50 3.10 -8.11
N VAL A 269 17.45 2.17 -7.98
CA VAL A 269 18.86 2.42 -8.25
C VAL A 269 19.36 1.45 -9.32
N GLU A 270 19.76 2.02 -10.44
CA GLU A 270 20.14 1.29 -11.66
C GLU A 270 21.60 1.57 -12.02
N SER A 271 22.31 0.52 -12.42
CA SER A 271 23.64 0.67 -13.01
C SER A 271 23.52 1.30 -14.39
N ARG A 272 24.39 2.26 -14.70
CA ARG A 272 24.44 2.89 -16.02
C ARG A 272 25.42 2.12 -16.90
N GLU A 273 24.95 1.61 -18.04
CA GLU A 273 25.83 1.10 -19.10
C GLU A 273 25.93 2.11 -20.24
N GLY A 274 27.16 2.53 -20.59
CA GLY A 274 27.41 3.32 -21.79
C GLY A 274 26.92 4.78 -21.73
N SER A 275 26.63 5.33 -22.91
CA SER A 275 26.23 6.73 -23.15
C SER A 275 24.70 6.90 -23.17
N GLU A 276 23.97 6.20 -22.31
CA GLU A 276 22.53 6.42 -22.10
C GLU A 276 22.30 7.87 -21.65
N PRO A 277 21.33 8.60 -22.26
CA PRO A 277 20.99 9.95 -21.84
C PRO A 277 20.65 9.97 -20.35
N SER A 278 21.28 10.87 -19.59
CA SER A 278 20.92 11.04 -18.19
C SER A 278 19.50 11.58 -18.10
N MET A 279 18.57 10.80 -17.55
CA MET A 279 17.30 11.35 -17.07
C MET A 279 17.59 12.12 -15.79
N ALA A 280 17.64 13.45 -15.90
CA ALA A 280 17.76 14.33 -14.75
C ALA A 280 16.58 15.30 -14.73
N GLY A 281 15.95 15.42 -13.57
CA GLY A 281 14.88 16.39 -13.36
C GLY A 281 13.67 15.83 -12.61
N THR A 282 12.72 16.73 -12.39
CA THR A 282 11.45 16.45 -11.73
C THR A 282 10.36 16.24 -12.78
N THR A 283 9.56 15.20 -12.60
CA THR A 283 8.30 14.99 -13.34
C THR A 283 7.16 14.88 -12.34
N GLN A 284 6.00 15.42 -12.67
CA GLN A 284 4.80 15.30 -11.84
C GLN A 284 3.64 14.83 -12.70
N LEU A 285 2.90 13.83 -12.22
CA LEU A 285 1.72 13.27 -12.87
C LEU A 285 0.62 13.12 -11.82
N GLY A 286 -0.36 14.03 -11.84
CA GLY A 286 -1.38 14.10 -10.80
C GLY A 286 -0.77 14.36 -9.41
N SER A 287 -1.13 13.51 -8.46
CA SER A 287 -0.59 13.51 -7.09
C SER A 287 0.80 12.87 -6.99
N SER A 288 1.23 12.09 -7.98
CA SER A 288 2.53 11.43 -8.01
C SER A 288 3.65 12.34 -8.50
N SER A 289 4.74 12.41 -7.74
CA SER A 289 5.99 13.07 -8.12
C SER A 289 7.07 12.04 -8.40
N ALA A 290 7.92 12.34 -9.38
CA ALA A 290 9.12 11.57 -9.70
C ALA A 290 10.33 12.51 -9.79
N TYR A 291 11.47 12.08 -9.27
CA TYR A 291 12.74 12.79 -9.43
C TYR A 291 13.86 11.81 -9.76
N SER A 292 14.60 12.12 -10.82
CA SER A 292 15.73 11.33 -11.28
C SER A 292 17.04 12.12 -11.20
N THR A 293 18.10 11.48 -10.72
CA THR A 293 19.44 12.06 -10.58
C THR A 293 20.51 10.98 -10.67
N ILE A 294 21.77 11.40 -10.78
CA ILE A 294 22.92 10.50 -10.69
C ILE A 294 23.54 10.59 -9.31
N VAL A 295 23.82 9.45 -8.69
CA VAL A 295 24.54 9.32 -7.41
C VAL A 295 25.52 8.16 -7.52
N ASP A 296 26.78 8.38 -7.14
CA ASP A 296 27.83 7.34 -7.13
C ASP A 296 27.91 6.58 -8.48
N GLY A 297 27.70 7.30 -9.60
CA GLY A 297 27.70 6.73 -10.96
C GLY A 297 26.43 5.97 -11.36
N HIS A 298 25.45 5.84 -10.47
CA HIS A 298 24.18 5.13 -10.69
C HIS A 298 23.04 6.09 -10.97
N GLN A 299 22.07 5.64 -11.76
CA GLN A 299 20.82 6.35 -11.98
C GLN A 299 19.90 6.07 -10.79
N VAL A 300 19.49 7.12 -10.08
CA VAL A 300 18.57 7.05 -8.94
C VAL A 300 17.27 7.73 -9.34
N THR A 301 16.17 6.99 -9.24
CA THR A 301 14.82 7.51 -9.53
C THR A 301 13.93 7.29 -8.32
N ALA A 302 13.46 8.37 -7.70
CA ALA A 302 12.49 8.35 -6.60
C ALA A 302 11.10 8.70 -7.13
N VAL A 303 10.08 7.92 -6.76
CA VAL A 303 8.67 8.10 -7.17
C VAL A 303 7.75 7.89 -5.98
N GLY A 304 6.76 8.76 -5.81
CA GLY A 304 5.74 8.60 -4.77
C GLY A 304 4.66 9.66 -4.83
N GLU A 305 3.55 9.41 -4.13
CA GLU A 305 2.45 10.38 -3.93
C GLU A 305 2.82 11.37 -2.81
N VAL A 306 3.82 12.20 -3.10
CA VAL A 306 4.37 13.21 -2.19
C VAL A 306 4.77 14.46 -2.99
N PRO A 307 4.95 15.62 -2.33
CA PRO A 307 5.54 16.79 -2.96
C PRO A 307 6.86 16.50 -3.68
N ALA A 308 7.14 17.25 -4.74
CA ALA A 308 8.37 17.11 -5.52
C ALA A 308 9.65 17.32 -4.68
N THR A 309 9.55 18.15 -3.63
CA THR A 309 10.60 18.40 -2.64
C THR A 309 11.02 17.10 -1.94
N THR A 310 10.07 16.23 -1.62
CA THR A 310 10.28 14.96 -0.91
C THR A 310 11.03 13.93 -1.75
N VAL A 311 10.57 13.65 -2.97
CA VAL A 311 11.26 12.70 -3.86
C VAL A 311 12.67 13.18 -4.21
N ARG A 312 12.84 14.49 -4.40
CA ARG A 312 14.16 15.09 -4.62
C ARG A 312 15.07 14.95 -3.41
N PHE A 313 14.56 15.26 -2.21
CA PHE A 313 15.33 15.11 -0.97
C PHE A 313 15.82 13.67 -0.84
N ILE A 314 14.91 12.68 -0.89
CA ILE A 314 15.25 11.27 -0.69
C ILE A 314 16.26 10.80 -1.76
N ALA A 315 15.99 11.03 -3.04
CA ALA A 315 16.87 10.62 -4.13
C ALA A 315 18.30 11.15 -3.97
N THR A 316 18.46 12.39 -3.50
CA THR A 316 19.79 13.01 -3.31
C THR A 316 20.51 12.53 -2.05
N GLN A 317 19.83 11.87 -1.11
CA GLN A 317 20.43 11.32 0.12
C GLN A 317 20.78 9.83 0.01
N VAL A 318 20.31 9.13 -1.03
CA VAL A 318 20.64 7.72 -1.29
C VAL A 318 22.15 7.59 -1.54
N ARG A 319 22.82 6.59 -0.99
CA ARG A 319 24.25 6.31 -1.21
C ARG A 319 24.52 4.81 -1.22
N ALA A 320 25.61 4.44 -1.89
CA ALA A 320 26.17 3.11 -1.79
C ALA A 320 26.86 2.94 -0.44
N THR A 321 26.41 1.99 0.35
CA THR A 321 27.04 1.55 1.60
C THR A 321 27.89 0.32 1.30
N SER A 322 29.19 0.40 1.59
CA SER A 322 30.07 -0.77 1.57
C SER A 322 29.62 -1.73 2.67
N GLY A 323 28.91 -2.80 2.30
CA GLY A 323 28.61 -3.87 3.23
C GLY A 323 29.92 -4.51 3.68
N ASN A 324 30.24 -4.44 4.96
CA ASN A 324 31.23 -5.32 5.54
C ASN A 324 30.61 -6.73 5.48
N VAL A 325 30.83 -7.44 4.39
CA VAL A 325 30.54 -8.87 4.31
C VAL A 325 31.49 -9.49 5.32
N VAL A 326 31.00 -9.72 6.54
CA VAL A 326 31.62 -10.71 7.43
C VAL A 326 31.53 -12.00 6.64
N GLN A 327 32.64 -12.37 5.98
CA GLN A 327 32.78 -13.67 5.38
C GLN A 327 32.51 -14.66 6.50
N ALA A 328 31.33 -15.29 6.46
CA ALA A 328 31.11 -16.51 7.19
C ALA A 328 32.18 -17.48 6.67
N LYS A 329 33.22 -17.67 7.49
CA LYS A 329 34.29 -18.63 7.25
C LYS A 329 33.62 -19.93 6.81
N PRO A 330 33.97 -20.49 5.64
CA PRO A 330 33.33 -21.72 5.18
C PRO A 330 33.50 -22.76 6.28
N ARG A 331 32.37 -23.25 6.82
CA ARG A 331 32.38 -24.42 7.69
C ARG A 331 33.05 -25.52 6.90
N THR A 332 34.25 -25.89 7.33
CA THR A 332 35.03 -27.01 6.81
C THR A 332 34.09 -28.20 6.65
N ARG A 333 33.96 -28.72 5.43
CA ARG A 333 33.33 -30.02 5.20
C ARG A 333 34.02 -31.01 6.13
N LEU A 334 33.26 -31.59 7.05
CA LEU A 334 33.63 -32.84 7.67
C LEU A 334 33.71 -33.86 6.53
N THR A 335 34.94 -34.24 6.21
CA THR A 335 35.26 -35.36 5.34
C THR A 335 34.59 -36.60 5.92
N GLU A 336 33.65 -37.20 5.19
CA GLU A 336 33.18 -38.55 5.49
C GLU A 336 34.38 -39.50 5.42
N GLN A 337 34.79 -40.01 6.56
CA GLN A 337 35.71 -41.14 6.66
C GLN A 337 35.02 -42.41 6.14
N PRO A 338 35.69 -43.23 5.33
CA PRO A 338 35.14 -44.51 4.89
C PRO A 338 35.14 -45.49 6.07
N VAL A 339 33.96 -46.01 6.41
CA VAL A 339 33.80 -47.09 7.38
C VAL A 339 34.35 -48.38 6.79
N ALA A 340 35.34 -48.96 7.48
CA ALA A 340 35.95 -50.24 7.16
C ALA A 340 34.94 -51.39 7.36
N ALA A 341 34.91 -52.31 6.39
CA ALA A 341 34.14 -53.55 6.45
C ALA A 341 34.78 -54.56 7.44
N PRO A 342 33.99 -55.27 8.26
CA PRO A 342 34.46 -56.45 8.99
C PRO A 342 34.49 -57.70 8.09
N PRO A 343 35.40 -58.67 8.33
CA PRO A 343 35.53 -59.86 7.50
C PRO A 343 34.61 -61.00 7.95
N GLY A 344 34.09 -61.79 7.01
CA GLY A 344 33.47 -63.08 7.31
C GLY A 344 32.36 -63.52 6.35
N ALA A 345 32.73 -64.35 5.36
CA ALA A 345 31.86 -65.16 4.49
C ALA A 345 31.10 -66.27 5.30
N PRO A 346 30.20 -67.12 4.74
CA PRO A 346 30.03 -67.45 3.31
C PRO A 346 28.58 -67.74 2.77
N ARG A 347 28.53 -67.72 1.43
CA ARG A 347 27.74 -68.50 0.45
C ARG A 347 26.41 -69.18 0.85
N ALA A 348 25.36 -68.86 0.08
CA ALA A 348 24.44 -69.75 -0.68
C ALA A 348 23.19 -68.90 -0.98
N GLY A 349 22.47 -68.95 -2.09
CA GLY A 349 22.40 -69.81 -3.26
C GLY A 349 21.03 -69.51 -3.91
N LEU A 350 21.01 -69.42 -5.24
CA LEU A 350 19.89 -69.64 -6.17
C LEU A 350 18.49 -68.99 -5.95
N ALA A 351 18.04 -68.36 -7.04
CA ALA A 351 16.68 -67.96 -7.46
C ALA A 351 15.62 -69.10 -7.33
N PRO A 352 14.30 -68.93 -7.64
CA PRO A 352 13.65 -67.88 -8.45
C PRO A 352 12.25 -67.36 -7.98
N ALA A 353 11.70 -66.42 -8.76
CA ALA A 353 10.29 -65.97 -8.80
C ALA A 353 9.30 -67.15 -9.08
N PRO A 354 7.94 -67.06 -8.96
CA PRO A 354 7.07 -65.89 -9.25
C PRO A 354 5.78 -65.74 -8.37
N SER A 355 4.95 -64.76 -8.82
CA SER A 355 3.62 -64.21 -8.52
C SER A 355 2.50 -65.16 -8.00
N PRO A 356 1.26 -64.72 -7.69
CA PRO A 356 0.40 -63.72 -8.39
C PRO A 356 0.50 -62.27 -7.92
#